data_AF-A0A3M2BKD6-F1
#
_entry.id   AF-A0A3M2BKD6-F1
#
_cell.length_a   1.000
_cell.length_b   1.000
_cell.length_c   1.000
_cell.angle_alpha   90.00
_cell.angle_beta   90.00
_cell.angle_gamma   90.00
#
_symmetry.space_group_name_H-M   'P 1'
#
loop_
_entity.id
_entity.type
_entity.pdbx_description
1 polymer ?
#
loop_
_entity_poly.entity_id
_entity_poly.type
_entity_poly.pdbx_seq_one_letter_code
_entity_poly.pdbx_strand_id
1 'polypeptide(L)'
;PGIERPPPRAADLRAAGERLAAAVAQRAAADASPFGDALLAAVAGHDWPAPDAPAMPQPRYDLRPAEALAIAVDLLGRRSPAPPLARRVASPPWSAGRAVLERYNCRACHALDRTDAPPPGAAPSLRHEGARVRADWLFDYLDHPETFPLRPWLDLRMPSYPFDEGELDRLVTYFAGRDGVAQHVRQPPPASDQALAVGRAVFATLGCGRCHAGGTAREAPEPAERAPSYRLARRRLRPAWTRSWILDPQRWSPGTAMPASFPRRAGGGHDLSFLPGMVGALMYREERARALLAFDSEEALDDYLQDPDRVAEALRAYLWSLGR
;
A
#
# COMPACT_ATOMS: atom_id res chain seq x y z
N PRO A 1 -12.40 50.80 6.39
CA PRO A 1 -11.00 51.19 6.63
C PRO A 1 -10.15 49.97 7.02
N GLY A 2 -9.66 49.25 6.01
CA GLY A 2 -8.74 48.14 6.19
C GLY A 2 -7.30 48.66 6.30
N ILE A 3 -6.57 48.23 7.32
CA ILE A 3 -5.14 48.46 7.44
C ILE A 3 -4.45 47.31 6.71
N GLU A 4 -4.09 47.51 5.45
CA GLU A 4 -3.10 46.67 4.78
C GLU A 4 -1.73 46.96 5.41
N ARG A 5 -1.15 45.96 6.08
CA ARG A 5 0.27 46.01 6.45
C ARG A 5 1.09 45.75 5.19
N PRO A 6 2.08 46.61 4.86
CA PRO A 6 2.93 46.36 3.70
C PRO A 6 3.73 45.06 3.90
N PRO A 7 3.98 44.30 2.82
CA PRO A 7 4.79 43.08 2.91
C PRO A 7 6.21 43.42 3.39
N PRO A 8 6.85 42.52 4.15
CA PRO A 8 8.19 42.74 4.67
C PRO A 8 9.19 42.96 3.53
N ARG A 9 10.18 43.83 3.75
CA ARG A 9 11.15 44.19 2.71
C ARG A 9 12.09 43.00 2.46
N ALA A 10 12.59 42.85 1.23
CA ALA A 10 13.45 41.72 0.83
C ALA A 10 14.69 41.51 1.74
N ALA A 11 15.19 42.57 2.38
CA ALA A 11 16.27 42.49 3.37
C ALA A 11 15.86 41.73 4.66
N ASP A 12 14.59 41.87 5.09
CA ASP A 12 14.05 41.20 6.28
C ASP A 12 13.90 39.69 6.04
N LEU A 13 13.56 39.31 4.80
CA LEU A 13 13.45 37.92 4.36
C LEU A 13 14.82 37.25 4.19
N ARG A 14 15.81 38.00 3.67
CA ARG A 14 17.20 37.52 3.58
C ARG A 14 17.79 37.23 4.97
N ALA A 15 17.64 38.17 5.90
CA ALA A 15 18.12 37.98 7.28
C ALA A 15 17.38 36.84 8.00
N ALA A 16 16.10 36.59 7.68
CA ALA A 16 15.36 35.45 8.20
C ALA A 16 15.85 34.11 7.63
N GLY A 17 16.16 34.06 6.33
CA GLY A 17 16.74 32.89 5.66
C GLY A 17 18.14 32.52 6.18
N GLU A 18 19.01 33.52 6.37
CA GLU A 18 20.35 33.31 6.92
C GLU A 18 20.31 32.80 8.37
N ARG A 19 19.39 33.31 9.20
CA ARG A 19 19.17 32.80 10.58
C ARG A 19 18.65 31.36 10.59
N LEU A 20 17.76 31.00 9.67
CA LEU A 20 17.21 29.65 9.58
C LEU A 20 18.25 28.64 9.08
N ALA A 21 19.05 29.02 8.09
CA ALA A 21 20.16 28.19 7.60
C ALA A 21 21.20 27.93 8.70
N ALA A 22 21.52 28.96 9.50
CA ALA A 22 22.41 28.80 10.66
C ALA A 22 21.81 27.89 11.74
N ALA A 23 20.50 27.98 12.01
CA ALA A 23 19.81 27.13 12.98
C ALA A 23 19.74 25.66 12.51
N VAL A 24 19.52 25.42 11.21
CA VAL A 24 19.54 24.08 10.60
C VAL A 24 20.95 23.50 10.62
N ALA A 25 21.98 24.28 10.32
CA ALA A 25 23.38 23.85 10.40
C ALA A 25 23.81 23.52 11.84
N GLN A 26 23.40 24.32 12.83
CA GLN A 26 23.65 24.03 14.25
C GLN A 26 22.92 22.78 14.72
N ARG A 27 21.68 22.55 14.25
CA ARG A 27 20.90 21.35 14.56
C ARG A 27 21.51 20.09 13.92
N ALA A 28 21.95 20.19 12.67
CA ALA A 28 22.60 19.12 11.93
C ALA A 28 24.00 18.78 12.48
N ALA A 29 24.73 19.76 13.02
CA ALA A 29 26.00 19.52 13.71
C ALA A 29 25.83 18.93 15.12
N ALA A 30 24.68 19.16 15.77
CA ALA A 30 24.38 18.68 17.12
C ALA A 30 23.79 17.25 17.13
N ASP A 31 23.03 16.87 16.10
CA ASP A 31 22.59 15.49 15.89
C ASP A 31 23.52 14.83 14.87
N ALA A 32 24.50 14.06 15.36
CA ALA A 32 25.27 13.11 14.54
C ALA A 32 24.37 11.94 14.08
N SER A 33 23.28 12.28 13.38
CA SER A 33 22.25 11.38 12.92
C SER A 33 22.45 11.07 11.43
N PRO A 34 22.44 9.80 11.02
CA PRO A 34 22.59 9.38 9.63
C PRO A 34 21.56 10.02 8.67
N PHE A 35 20.49 10.62 9.20
CA PHE A 35 19.48 11.32 8.41
C PHE A 35 19.98 12.63 7.80
N GLY A 36 20.87 13.37 8.48
CA GLY A 36 21.45 14.62 7.96
C GLY A 36 22.39 14.37 6.77
N ASP A 37 23.24 13.36 6.89
CA ASP A 37 24.17 12.95 5.84
C ASP A 37 23.45 12.31 4.65
N ALA A 38 22.40 11.52 4.90
CA ALA A 38 21.60 10.89 3.84
C ALA A 38 20.82 11.91 3.00
N LEU A 39 20.35 13.01 3.60
CA LEU A 39 19.67 14.08 2.87
C LEU A 39 20.63 14.87 1.99
N LEU A 40 21.84 15.17 2.49
CA LEU A 40 22.90 15.81 1.70
C LEU A 40 23.38 14.90 0.55
N ALA A 41 23.52 13.60 0.79
CA ALA A 41 23.89 12.62 -0.23
C ALA A 41 22.79 12.42 -1.30
N ALA A 42 21.51 12.42 -0.90
CA ALA A 42 20.38 12.27 -1.83
C ALA A 42 20.22 13.47 -2.77
N VAL A 43 20.61 14.67 -2.34
CA VAL A 43 20.60 15.88 -3.17
C VAL A 43 21.87 15.98 -4.04
N ALA A 44 23.03 15.56 -3.52
CA ALA A 44 24.30 15.64 -4.24
C ALA A 44 24.47 14.56 -5.33
N GLY A 45 23.79 13.41 -5.20
CA GLY A 45 23.95 12.26 -6.10
C GLY A 45 22.82 12.02 -7.11
N HIS A 46 21.80 12.90 -7.18
CA HIS A 46 20.69 12.70 -8.11
C HIS A 46 21.06 13.24 -9.50
N ASP A 47 21.19 12.32 -10.46
CA ASP A 47 21.37 12.64 -11.87
C ASP A 47 20.01 13.02 -12.48
N TRP A 48 19.80 14.31 -12.73
CA TRP A 48 18.54 14.83 -13.26
C TRP A 48 18.47 14.58 -14.77
N PRO A 49 17.30 14.22 -15.33
CA PRO A 49 17.19 13.89 -16.74
C PRO A 49 17.57 15.07 -17.64
N ALA A 50 18.37 14.79 -18.67
CA ALA A 50 18.76 15.73 -19.71
C ALA A 50 17.53 16.23 -20.50
N PRO A 51 17.56 17.46 -21.05
CA PRO A 51 16.39 18.23 -21.48
C PRO A 51 15.64 17.72 -22.73
N ASP A 52 15.97 16.53 -23.24
CA ASP A 52 15.60 16.10 -24.60
C ASP A 52 14.52 15.01 -24.65
N ALA A 53 13.85 14.69 -23.53
CA ALA A 53 12.64 13.87 -23.56
C ALA A 53 11.43 14.70 -24.03
N PRO A 54 10.56 14.18 -24.92
CA PRO A 54 9.41 14.94 -25.44
C PRO A 54 8.44 15.28 -24.31
N ALA A 55 8.48 16.54 -23.88
CA ALA A 55 7.77 17.04 -22.72
C ALA A 55 6.31 17.37 -23.06
N MET A 56 5.38 16.89 -22.23
CA MET A 56 4.18 17.68 -21.93
C MET A 56 4.64 19.11 -21.59
N PRO A 57 4.00 20.19 -22.06
CA PRO A 57 4.43 21.54 -21.78
C PRO A 57 4.21 21.84 -20.29
N GLN A 58 5.17 21.43 -19.47
CA GLN A 58 5.30 21.89 -18.10
C GLN A 58 5.80 23.32 -18.17
N PRO A 59 5.18 24.26 -17.43
CA PRO A 59 5.70 25.62 -17.35
C PRO A 59 7.13 25.57 -16.81
N ARG A 60 8.08 26.08 -17.60
CA ARG A 60 9.47 26.25 -17.18
C ARG A 60 9.53 27.46 -16.24
N TYR A 61 9.66 27.18 -14.96
CA TYR A 61 9.99 28.18 -13.97
C TYR A 61 11.51 28.18 -13.83
N ASP A 62 12.18 29.25 -14.24
CA ASP A 62 13.65 29.43 -14.14
C ASP A 62 14.06 29.66 -12.66
N LEU A 63 13.81 28.66 -11.82
CA LEU A 63 14.10 28.71 -10.39
C LEU A 63 15.59 28.58 -10.15
N ARG A 64 16.15 29.49 -9.35
CA ARG A 64 17.53 29.34 -8.87
C ARG A 64 17.59 28.19 -7.85
N PRO A 65 18.76 27.54 -7.67
CA PRO A 65 18.90 26.41 -6.73
C PRO A 65 18.39 26.70 -5.32
N ALA A 66 18.56 27.93 -4.84
CA ALA A 66 18.04 28.36 -3.54
C ALA A 66 16.50 28.46 -3.48
N GLU A 67 15.84 28.79 -4.59
CA GLU A 67 14.38 28.90 -4.69
C GLU A 67 13.75 27.51 -4.82
N ALA A 68 14.36 26.62 -5.61
CA ALA A 68 13.96 25.22 -5.69
C ALA A 68 14.09 24.52 -4.32
N LEU A 69 15.20 24.77 -3.60
CA LEU A 69 15.41 24.24 -2.25
C LEU A 69 14.42 24.84 -1.25
N ALA A 70 14.14 26.15 -1.32
CA ALA A 70 13.14 26.77 -0.43
C ALA A 70 11.73 26.21 -0.66
N ILE A 71 11.34 25.98 -1.91
CA ILE A 71 10.06 25.34 -2.26
C ILE A 71 10.05 23.88 -1.79
N ALA A 72 11.13 23.13 -2.00
CA ALA A 72 11.22 21.75 -1.54
C ALA A 72 11.15 21.65 -0.01
N VAL A 73 11.86 22.52 0.71
CA VAL A 73 11.83 22.58 2.18
C VAL A 73 10.47 23.05 2.69
N ASP A 74 9.81 23.99 2.02
CA ASP A 74 8.44 24.40 2.34
C ASP A 74 7.44 23.26 2.10
N LEU A 75 7.53 22.53 0.97
CA LEU A 75 6.66 21.38 0.69
C LEU A 75 6.91 20.20 1.65
N LEU A 76 8.17 19.93 2.01
CA LEU A 76 8.54 18.90 2.99
C LEU A 76 8.19 19.34 4.43
N GLY A 77 8.22 20.64 4.70
CA GLY A 77 7.85 21.28 5.96
C GLY A 77 6.34 21.44 6.12
N ARG A 78 5.60 21.53 5.01
CA ARG A 78 4.15 21.37 4.93
C ARG A 78 3.81 19.91 5.18
N ARG A 79 3.90 19.52 6.44
CA ARG A 79 2.83 18.69 6.99
C ARG A 79 1.57 19.52 6.80
N SER A 80 0.75 19.19 5.80
CA SER A 80 -0.67 19.38 6.02
C SER A 80 -0.92 18.77 7.40
N PRO A 81 -1.34 19.54 8.43
CA PRO A 81 -2.02 18.87 9.51
C PRO A 81 -3.08 18.07 8.79
N ALA A 82 -3.08 16.74 8.97
CA ALA A 82 -4.26 15.96 8.64
C ALA A 82 -5.43 16.84 9.14
N PRO A 83 -6.37 17.25 8.27
CA PRO A 83 -7.41 18.19 8.65
C PRO A 83 -7.94 17.70 9.98
N PRO A 84 -8.04 18.55 11.01
CA PRO A 84 -8.22 18.09 12.37
C PRO A 84 -9.34 17.06 12.37
N LEU A 85 -8.99 15.80 12.66
CA LEU A 85 -9.92 14.68 12.82
C LEU A 85 -10.70 14.89 14.13
N ALA A 86 -11.34 16.05 14.24
CA ALA A 86 -12.07 16.54 15.38
C ALA A 86 -12.88 17.80 15.01
N ARG A 87 -13.42 17.89 13.79
CA ARG A 87 -14.71 18.57 13.65
C ARG A 87 -15.76 17.49 13.81
N ARG A 88 -16.48 17.52 14.95
CA ARG A 88 -17.71 16.73 15.12
C ARG A 88 -18.67 17.15 14.02
N VAL A 89 -18.67 16.41 12.92
CA VAL A 89 -19.68 16.53 11.87
C VAL A 89 -20.89 15.75 12.39
N ALA A 90 -22.00 16.46 12.54
CA ALA A 90 -23.30 15.84 12.74
C ALA A 90 -23.61 14.93 11.53
N SER A 91 -23.96 13.67 11.81
CA SER A 91 -23.95 12.49 10.92
C SER A 91 -22.56 11.89 10.71
N PRO A 92 -22.36 10.58 10.95
CA PRO A 92 -21.03 9.99 10.82
C PRO A 92 -20.54 10.14 9.37
N PRO A 93 -19.28 10.59 9.16
CA PRO A 93 -18.77 11.08 7.87
C PRO A 93 -18.90 10.13 6.67
N TRP A 94 -19.20 8.84 6.92
CA TRP A 94 -19.51 7.89 5.86
C TRP A 94 -20.88 8.10 5.20
N SER A 95 -21.88 8.74 5.82
CA SER A 95 -23.20 8.92 5.19
C SER A 95 -23.15 9.73 3.88
N ALA A 96 -22.18 10.64 3.75
CA ALA A 96 -21.97 11.41 2.53
C ALA A 96 -21.45 10.55 1.36
N GLY A 97 -20.56 9.59 1.62
CA GLY A 97 -20.10 8.65 0.59
C GLY A 97 -21.17 7.65 0.16
N ARG A 98 -22.11 7.29 1.06
CA ARG A 98 -23.29 6.48 0.69
C ARG A 98 -24.14 7.17 -0.39
N ALA A 99 -24.35 8.48 -0.28
CA ALA A 99 -25.11 9.23 -1.28
C ALA A 99 -24.42 9.20 -2.66
N VAL A 100 -23.09 9.20 -2.71
CA VAL A 100 -22.34 9.04 -3.97
C VAL A 100 -22.55 7.64 -4.55
N LEU A 101 -22.43 6.58 -3.74
CA LEU A 101 -22.67 5.20 -4.18
C LEU A 101 -24.08 4.99 -4.76
N GLU A 102 -25.08 5.64 -4.16
CA GLU A 102 -26.48 5.59 -4.61
C GLU A 102 -26.67 6.40 -5.90
N ARG A 103 -26.12 7.61 -5.98
CA ARG A 103 -26.19 8.47 -7.17
C ARG A 103 -25.64 7.79 -8.41
N TYR A 104 -24.50 7.13 -8.31
CA TYR A 104 -23.85 6.44 -9.42
C TYR A 104 -24.25 4.96 -9.54
N ASN A 105 -25.24 4.54 -8.74
CA ASN A 105 -25.83 3.21 -8.76
C ASN A 105 -24.80 2.06 -8.68
N CYS A 106 -23.79 2.21 -7.81
CA CYS A 106 -22.71 1.21 -7.68
C CYS A 106 -23.23 -0.18 -7.32
N ARG A 107 -24.40 -0.26 -6.65
CA ARG A 107 -25.10 -1.51 -6.29
C ARG A 107 -25.56 -2.33 -7.49
N ALA A 108 -25.70 -1.73 -8.68
CA ALA A 108 -26.08 -2.46 -9.88
C ALA A 108 -25.02 -3.50 -10.29
N CYS A 109 -23.76 -3.24 -9.98
CA CYS A 109 -22.65 -4.15 -10.29
C CYS A 109 -22.00 -4.73 -9.03
N HIS A 110 -21.98 -4.02 -7.91
CA HIS A 110 -21.23 -4.41 -6.72
C HIS A 110 -22.12 -4.79 -5.54
N ALA A 111 -21.75 -5.86 -4.85
CA ALA A 111 -22.27 -6.16 -3.52
C ALA A 111 -21.57 -5.26 -2.48
N LEU A 112 -22.34 -4.46 -1.74
CA LEU A 112 -21.87 -3.55 -0.69
C LEU A 112 -22.18 -4.09 0.70
N ASP A 113 -23.37 -4.67 0.89
CA ASP A 113 -23.90 -5.23 2.13
C ASP A 113 -23.98 -6.76 2.05
N ARG A 114 -23.97 -7.44 3.22
CA ARG A 114 -23.99 -8.92 3.30
C ARG A 114 -25.25 -9.54 2.68
N THR A 115 -26.35 -8.80 2.70
CA THR A 115 -27.66 -9.19 2.17
C THR A 115 -27.77 -8.98 0.66
N ASP A 116 -26.85 -8.22 0.06
CA ASP A 116 -26.89 -7.98 -1.38
C ASP A 116 -26.71 -9.29 -2.13
N ALA A 117 -27.42 -9.41 -3.26
CA ALA A 117 -27.20 -10.52 -4.18
C ALA A 117 -25.71 -10.55 -4.62
N PRO A 118 -25.18 -11.74 -4.96
CA PRO A 118 -23.86 -11.83 -5.55
C PRO A 118 -23.72 -10.87 -6.74
N PRO A 119 -22.58 -10.18 -6.89
CA PRO A 119 -22.33 -9.29 -8.01
C PRO A 119 -22.60 -10.01 -9.36
N PRO A 120 -23.30 -9.39 -10.32
CA PRO A 120 -23.44 -9.97 -11.64
C PRO A 120 -22.08 -10.03 -12.37
N GLY A 121 -21.83 -11.15 -13.06
CA GLY A 121 -20.59 -11.37 -13.78
C GLY A 121 -19.37 -11.42 -12.87
N ALA A 122 -18.28 -10.75 -13.28
CA ALA A 122 -17.01 -10.75 -12.55
C ALA A 122 -16.76 -9.46 -11.73
N ALA A 123 -17.79 -8.65 -11.46
CA ALA A 123 -17.64 -7.49 -10.59
C ALA A 123 -17.23 -7.94 -9.17
N PRO A 124 -16.23 -7.30 -8.53
CA PRO A 124 -15.82 -7.70 -7.20
C PRO A 124 -16.83 -7.22 -6.17
N SER A 125 -17.01 -8.01 -5.12
CA SER A 125 -17.62 -7.52 -3.88
C SER A 125 -16.80 -6.36 -3.33
N LEU A 126 -17.49 -5.29 -2.93
CA LEU A 126 -16.95 -4.13 -2.22
C LEU A 126 -17.23 -4.22 -0.72
N ARG A 127 -17.72 -5.38 -0.25
CA ARG A 127 -17.72 -5.71 1.18
C ARG A 127 -16.28 -5.71 1.64
N HIS A 128 -16.01 -4.92 2.68
CA HIS A 128 -14.68 -4.77 3.25
C HIS A 128 -13.63 -4.06 2.38
N GLU A 129 -14.05 -3.21 1.45
CA GLU A 129 -13.11 -2.49 0.58
C GLU A 129 -12.11 -1.63 1.36
N GLY A 130 -12.59 -0.95 2.41
CA GLY A 130 -11.75 -0.07 3.22
C GLY A 130 -10.69 -0.83 4.00
N ALA A 131 -11.02 -2.03 4.48
CA ALA A 131 -10.05 -2.94 5.08
C ALA A 131 -9.10 -3.54 4.04
N ARG A 132 -9.55 -3.75 2.80
CA ARG A 132 -8.79 -4.43 1.74
C ARG A 132 -7.72 -3.58 1.10
N VAL A 133 -8.11 -2.41 0.59
CA VAL A 133 -7.24 -1.57 -0.24
C VAL A 133 -6.85 -0.29 0.46
N ARG A 134 -5.71 0.27 0.07
CA ARG A 134 -5.24 1.55 0.59
C ARG A 134 -6.10 2.69 0.02
N ALA A 135 -6.35 3.70 0.85
CA ALA A 135 -7.20 4.85 0.50
C ALA A 135 -6.67 5.65 -0.70
N ASP A 136 -5.36 5.89 -0.73
CA ASP A 136 -4.65 6.55 -1.84
C ASP A 136 -4.85 5.80 -3.15
N TRP A 137 -4.65 4.48 -3.13
CA TRP A 137 -4.89 3.64 -4.30
C TRP A 137 -6.35 3.64 -4.75
N LEU A 138 -7.30 3.56 -3.80
CA LEU A 138 -8.72 3.53 -4.14
C LEU A 138 -9.17 4.86 -4.75
N PHE A 139 -8.65 5.99 -4.24
CA PHE A 139 -8.86 7.30 -4.84
C PHE A 139 -8.43 7.30 -6.31
N ASP A 140 -7.16 6.97 -6.58
CA ASP A 140 -6.59 6.96 -7.94
C ASP A 140 -7.34 5.98 -8.86
N TYR A 141 -7.75 4.83 -8.33
CA TYR A 141 -8.47 3.81 -9.10
C TYR A 141 -9.88 4.27 -9.50
N LEU A 142 -10.57 5.00 -8.62
CA LEU A 142 -11.91 5.52 -8.92
C LEU A 142 -11.87 6.70 -9.89
N ASP A 143 -10.81 7.49 -9.83
CA ASP A 143 -10.55 8.62 -10.71
C ASP A 143 -10.18 8.15 -12.14
N HIS A 144 -9.26 7.18 -12.26
CA HIS A 144 -8.76 6.67 -13.53
C HIS A 144 -8.72 5.12 -13.57
N PRO A 145 -9.87 4.43 -13.56
CA PRO A 145 -9.94 2.95 -13.45
C PRO A 145 -9.26 2.20 -14.61
N GLU A 146 -9.18 2.82 -15.78
CA GLU A 146 -8.53 2.27 -16.98
C GLU A 146 -7.01 2.17 -16.86
N THR A 147 -6.39 2.95 -15.97
CA THR A 147 -4.92 2.95 -15.78
C THR A 147 -4.41 1.75 -14.98
N PHE A 148 -5.31 1.01 -14.31
CA PHE A 148 -4.98 -0.15 -13.48
C PHE A 148 -5.71 -1.40 -13.95
N PRO A 149 -5.27 -2.05 -15.05
CA PRO A 149 -5.86 -3.30 -15.52
C PRO A 149 -5.55 -4.45 -14.55
N LEU A 150 -6.37 -4.59 -13.51
CA LEU A 150 -6.22 -5.63 -12.48
C LEU A 150 -6.50 -7.04 -12.99
N ARG A 151 -7.39 -7.15 -13.98
CA ARG A 151 -7.82 -8.41 -14.60
C ARG A 151 -7.85 -8.22 -16.11
N PRO A 152 -6.68 -8.18 -16.78
CA PRO A 152 -6.59 -7.93 -18.21
C PRO A 152 -7.46 -8.89 -19.04
N TRP A 153 -7.61 -10.14 -18.58
CA TRP A 153 -8.41 -11.20 -19.21
C TRP A 153 -9.93 -11.05 -19.11
N LEU A 154 -10.43 -10.01 -18.45
CA LEU A 154 -11.87 -9.78 -18.29
C LEU A 154 -12.31 -8.58 -19.10
N ASP A 155 -13.29 -8.73 -19.99
CA ASP A 155 -13.83 -7.62 -20.80
C ASP A 155 -14.68 -6.65 -19.98
N LEU A 156 -15.35 -7.14 -18.93
CA LEU A 156 -16.11 -6.30 -18.01
C LEU A 156 -15.17 -5.33 -17.27
N ARG A 157 -15.34 -4.02 -17.53
CA ARG A 157 -14.60 -2.94 -16.88
C ARG A 157 -15.50 -2.13 -15.95
N MET A 158 -14.88 -1.54 -14.93
CA MET A 158 -15.53 -0.50 -14.14
C MET A 158 -15.72 0.74 -15.04
N PRO A 159 -16.93 1.32 -15.13
CA PRO A 159 -17.13 2.55 -15.88
C PRO A 159 -16.30 3.71 -15.30
N SER A 160 -15.82 4.58 -16.16
CA SER A 160 -15.27 5.88 -15.73
C SER A 160 -16.42 6.81 -15.37
N TYR A 161 -16.37 7.40 -14.18
CA TYR A 161 -17.37 8.34 -13.70
C TYR A 161 -16.74 9.73 -13.56
N PRO A 162 -17.47 10.82 -13.81
CA PRO A 162 -16.97 12.17 -13.66
C PRO A 162 -17.03 12.60 -12.18
N PHE A 163 -16.33 11.89 -11.30
CA PHE A 163 -16.25 12.26 -9.88
C PHE A 163 -15.45 13.55 -9.70
N ASP A 164 -15.89 14.42 -8.79
CA ASP A 164 -15.01 15.47 -8.28
C ASP A 164 -14.12 14.95 -7.12
N GLU A 165 -13.04 15.67 -6.78
CA GLU A 165 -12.13 15.29 -5.69
C GLU A 165 -12.86 15.10 -4.34
N GLY A 166 -13.92 15.87 -4.10
CA GLY A 166 -14.73 15.77 -2.89
C GLY A 166 -15.60 14.51 -2.86
N GLU A 167 -16.11 14.06 -4.00
CA GLU A 167 -16.82 12.79 -4.11
C GLU A 167 -15.88 11.59 -3.93
N LEU A 168 -14.68 11.65 -4.52
CA LEU A 168 -13.65 10.64 -4.32
C LEU A 168 -13.25 10.52 -2.83
N ASP A 169 -12.98 11.64 -2.16
CA ASP A 169 -12.66 11.64 -0.72
C ASP A 169 -13.81 11.09 0.13
N ARG A 170 -15.06 11.44 -0.18
CA ARG A 170 -16.24 10.88 0.50
C ARG A 170 -16.37 9.36 0.31
N LEU A 171 -16.11 8.85 -0.90
CA LEU A 171 -16.15 7.40 -1.18
C LEU A 171 -15.08 6.66 -0.38
N VAL A 172 -13.84 7.15 -0.41
CA VAL A 172 -12.72 6.54 0.32
C VAL A 172 -12.94 6.62 1.83
N THR A 173 -13.42 7.75 2.33
CA THR A 173 -13.84 7.95 3.74
C THR A 173 -14.95 6.98 4.13
N TYR A 174 -15.95 6.77 3.26
CA TYR A 174 -17.04 5.84 3.51
C TYR A 174 -16.53 4.41 3.69
N PHE A 175 -15.70 3.92 2.76
CA PHE A 175 -15.18 2.55 2.85
C PHE A 175 -14.29 2.35 4.08
N ALA A 176 -13.40 3.29 4.37
CA ALA A 176 -12.56 3.23 5.57
C ALA A 176 -13.38 3.26 6.87
N GLY A 177 -14.35 4.18 6.96
CA GLY A 177 -15.24 4.31 8.12
C GLY A 177 -16.14 3.08 8.33
N ARG A 178 -16.67 2.51 7.25
CA ARG A 178 -17.51 1.30 7.28
C ARG A 178 -16.77 0.10 7.87
N ASP A 179 -15.48 -0.03 7.58
CA ASP A 179 -14.66 -1.14 8.08
C ASP A 179 -13.93 -0.81 9.39
N GLY A 180 -14.13 0.39 9.96
CA GLY A 180 -13.49 0.80 11.21
C GLY A 180 -11.97 0.93 11.11
N VAL A 181 -11.45 1.26 9.93
CA VAL A 181 -10.02 1.37 9.67
C VAL A 181 -9.63 2.81 9.36
N ALA A 182 -8.40 3.20 9.71
CA ALA A 182 -7.87 4.51 9.32
C ALA A 182 -7.84 4.64 7.79
N GLN A 183 -8.19 5.82 7.28
CA GLN A 183 -8.08 6.15 5.85
C GLN A 183 -6.63 6.03 5.38
N HIS A 184 -5.70 6.72 6.06
CA HIS A 184 -4.28 6.58 5.76
C HIS A 184 -3.66 5.32 6.37
N VAL A 185 -2.93 4.60 5.53
CA VAL A 185 -2.24 3.36 5.93
C VAL A 185 -0.83 3.70 6.37
N ARG A 186 -0.52 3.43 7.64
CA ARG A 186 0.86 3.49 8.13
C ARG A 186 1.69 2.43 7.40
N GLN A 187 2.80 2.84 6.80
CA GLN A 187 3.75 1.90 6.22
C GLN A 187 4.31 0.98 7.32
N PRO A 188 4.31 -0.35 7.12
CA PRO A 188 4.96 -1.24 8.07
C PRO A 188 6.46 -0.96 8.07
N PRO A 189 7.17 -1.27 9.17
CA PRO A 189 8.64 -1.24 9.16
C PRO A 189 9.18 -2.15 8.04
N PRO A 190 10.41 -1.90 7.57
CA PRO A 190 11.09 -2.81 6.66
C PRO A 190 11.07 -4.23 7.21
N ALA A 191 10.81 -5.20 6.34
CA ALA A 191 10.84 -6.60 6.72
C ALA A 191 12.29 -7.01 7.04
N SER A 192 12.46 -7.88 8.05
CA SER A 192 13.76 -8.48 8.32
C SER A 192 14.14 -9.48 7.24
N ASP A 193 15.45 -9.73 7.10
CA ASP A 193 15.97 -10.75 6.19
C ASP A 193 15.38 -12.13 6.49
N GLN A 194 15.21 -12.45 7.78
CA GLN A 194 14.50 -13.64 8.24
C GLN A 194 13.08 -13.74 7.67
N ALA A 195 12.27 -12.68 7.81
CA ALA A 195 10.90 -12.67 7.32
C ALA A 195 10.84 -12.79 5.79
N LEU A 196 11.75 -12.13 5.07
CA LEU A 196 11.84 -12.23 3.61
C LEU A 196 12.28 -13.62 3.14
N ALA A 197 13.23 -14.24 3.84
CA ALA A 197 13.73 -15.58 3.53
C ALA A 197 12.65 -16.65 3.76
N VAL A 198 11.96 -16.61 4.90
CA VAL A 198 10.81 -17.49 5.19
C VAL A 198 9.68 -17.25 4.19
N GLY A 199 9.30 -15.99 3.96
CA GLY A 199 8.22 -15.65 3.04
C GLY A 199 8.49 -16.14 1.62
N ARG A 200 9.74 -16.07 1.15
CA ARG A 200 10.16 -16.63 -0.15
C ARG A 200 10.02 -18.15 -0.18
N ALA A 201 10.52 -18.85 0.84
CA ALA A 201 10.47 -20.31 0.89
C ALA A 201 9.01 -20.80 0.89
N VAL A 202 8.19 -20.24 1.79
CA VAL A 202 6.78 -20.61 1.90
C VAL A 202 6.00 -20.25 0.63
N PHE A 203 6.30 -19.12 -0.02
CA PHE A 203 5.68 -18.75 -1.30
C PHE A 203 5.91 -19.81 -2.39
N ALA A 204 7.14 -20.32 -2.48
CA ALA A 204 7.50 -21.37 -3.43
C ALA A 204 6.84 -22.70 -3.06
N THR A 205 6.91 -23.08 -1.78
CA THR A 205 6.35 -24.33 -1.25
C THR A 205 4.83 -24.41 -1.39
N LEU A 206 4.10 -23.33 -1.11
CA LEU A 206 2.65 -23.25 -1.30
C LEU A 206 2.25 -23.05 -2.77
N GLY A 207 3.22 -22.86 -3.67
CA GLY A 207 2.95 -22.73 -5.10
C GLY A 207 2.20 -21.47 -5.48
N CYS A 208 2.34 -20.36 -4.73
CA CYS A 208 1.61 -19.11 -4.97
C CYS A 208 1.76 -18.60 -6.42
N GLY A 209 2.94 -18.79 -7.01
CA GLY A 209 3.25 -18.42 -8.39
C GLY A 209 2.57 -19.26 -9.48
N ARG A 210 1.88 -20.36 -9.12
CA ARG A 210 1.09 -21.17 -10.07
C ARG A 210 -0.18 -20.44 -10.50
N CYS A 211 -0.75 -19.62 -9.62
CA CYS A 211 -1.98 -18.86 -9.88
C CYS A 211 -1.75 -17.35 -9.96
N HIS A 212 -0.82 -16.80 -9.16
CA HIS A 212 -0.56 -15.37 -9.09
C HIS A 212 0.69 -14.96 -9.89
N ALA A 213 0.55 -13.95 -10.75
CA ALA A 213 1.68 -13.38 -11.49
C ALA A 213 2.52 -12.40 -10.65
N GLY A 214 3.84 -12.35 -10.89
CA GLY A 214 4.75 -11.33 -10.33
C GLY A 214 5.59 -11.76 -9.12
N GLY A 215 5.95 -13.04 -8.99
CA GLY A 215 6.75 -13.53 -7.85
C GLY A 215 8.06 -14.27 -8.16
N THR A 216 8.21 -14.89 -9.34
CA THR A 216 9.47 -15.49 -9.87
C THR A 216 9.36 -15.68 -11.40
N ALA A 217 10.49 -15.97 -12.07
CA ALA A 217 10.76 -15.91 -13.52
C ALA A 217 9.90 -16.78 -14.47
N ARG A 218 8.80 -17.40 -14.02
CA ARG A 218 7.84 -17.97 -14.96
C ARG A 218 6.93 -16.87 -15.46
N GLU A 219 7.04 -16.53 -16.73
CA GLU A 219 5.97 -15.86 -17.45
C GLU A 219 4.67 -16.63 -17.21
N ALA A 220 3.63 -15.88 -16.84
CA ALA A 220 2.43 -16.42 -16.22
C ALA A 220 1.72 -17.45 -17.13
N PRO A 221 1.09 -18.52 -16.59
CA PRO A 221 0.46 -19.59 -17.38
C PRO A 221 -0.75 -19.13 -18.23
N GLU A 222 -1.09 -19.86 -19.29
CA GLU A 222 -2.25 -19.69 -20.21
C GLU A 222 -3.62 -19.47 -19.50
N PRO A 223 -4.65 -18.87 -20.16
CA PRO A 223 -5.45 -17.76 -19.62
C PRO A 223 -6.69 -18.09 -18.76
N ALA A 224 -6.96 -19.35 -18.41
CA ALA A 224 -8.19 -19.67 -17.68
C ALA A 224 -7.98 -19.47 -16.16
N GLU A 225 -8.36 -18.28 -15.68
CA GLU A 225 -8.57 -17.93 -14.26
C GLU A 225 -7.30 -17.78 -13.39
N ARG A 226 -6.42 -16.85 -13.78
CA ARG A 226 -5.30 -16.43 -12.94
C ARG A 226 -5.75 -15.49 -11.82
N ALA A 227 -5.17 -15.67 -10.64
CA ALA A 227 -5.40 -14.80 -9.50
C ALA A 227 -4.73 -13.42 -9.70
N PRO A 228 -5.13 -12.37 -8.96
CA PRO A 228 -4.56 -11.03 -9.12
C PRO A 228 -3.04 -11.01 -8.95
N SER A 229 -2.37 -10.20 -9.78
CA SER A 229 -0.91 -10.06 -9.73
C SER A 229 -0.43 -9.40 -8.43
N TYR A 230 0.72 -9.86 -7.93
CA TYR A 230 1.41 -9.25 -6.79
C TYR A 230 2.16 -7.95 -7.12
N ARG A 231 2.30 -7.58 -8.40
CA ARG A 231 3.00 -6.34 -8.81
C ARG A 231 2.42 -5.09 -8.17
N LEU A 232 1.11 -5.06 -7.93
CA LEU A 232 0.42 -3.95 -7.28
C LEU A 232 0.17 -4.20 -5.78
N ALA A 233 0.63 -5.30 -5.20
CA ALA A 233 0.27 -5.68 -3.82
C ALA A 233 0.61 -4.57 -2.82
N ARG A 234 1.82 -4.00 -2.89
CA ARG A 234 2.28 -2.92 -2.01
C ARG A 234 1.53 -1.60 -2.24
N ARG A 235 1.26 -1.26 -3.51
CA ARG A 235 0.54 -0.02 -3.87
C ARG A 235 -0.94 -0.10 -3.55
N ARG A 236 -1.55 -1.28 -3.69
CA ARG A 236 -3.01 -1.49 -3.61
C ARG A 236 -3.49 -1.96 -2.26
N LEU A 237 -2.87 -2.99 -1.68
CA LEU A 237 -3.43 -3.72 -0.55
C LEU A 237 -3.00 -3.12 0.79
N ARG A 238 -3.78 -3.34 1.84
CA ARG A 238 -3.39 -2.99 3.21
C ARG A 238 -2.60 -4.12 3.86
N PRO A 239 -1.52 -3.85 4.63
CA PRO A 239 -0.67 -4.91 5.18
C PRO A 239 -1.46 -5.87 6.06
N ALA A 240 -2.26 -5.31 6.97
CA ALA A 240 -3.09 -6.08 7.90
C ALA A 240 -4.08 -6.98 7.15
N TRP A 241 -4.71 -6.48 6.09
CA TRP A 241 -5.62 -7.29 5.28
C TRP A 241 -4.89 -8.37 4.50
N THR A 242 -3.74 -8.07 3.87
CA THR A 242 -2.97 -9.09 3.14
C THR A 242 -2.64 -10.27 4.06
N ARG A 243 -2.21 -9.98 5.30
CA ARG A 243 -1.97 -11.02 6.32
C ARG A 243 -3.25 -11.79 6.66
N SER A 244 -4.35 -11.10 6.99
CA SER A 244 -5.62 -11.74 7.33
C SER A 244 -6.23 -12.55 6.18
N TRP A 245 -6.00 -12.14 4.93
CA TRP A 245 -6.42 -12.86 3.73
C TRP A 245 -5.63 -14.15 3.54
N ILE A 246 -4.31 -14.13 3.77
CA ILE A 246 -3.45 -15.32 3.71
C ILE A 246 -3.88 -16.36 4.75
N LEU A 247 -4.21 -15.90 5.96
CA LEU A 247 -4.65 -16.76 7.05
C LEU A 247 -6.00 -17.42 6.80
N ASP A 248 -6.97 -16.68 6.27
CA ASP A 248 -8.34 -17.17 6.08
C ASP A 248 -9.05 -16.47 4.91
N PRO A 249 -8.77 -16.86 3.66
CA PRO A 249 -9.32 -16.19 2.48
C PRO A 249 -10.85 -16.40 2.36
N GLN A 250 -11.36 -17.54 2.81
CA GLN A 250 -12.79 -17.87 2.77
C GLN A 250 -13.63 -16.95 3.67
N ARG A 251 -13.08 -16.49 4.79
CA ARG A 251 -13.75 -15.51 5.66
C ARG A 251 -13.98 -14.17 4.97
N TRP A 252 -13.07 -13.76 4.08
CA TRP A 252 -13.16 -12.48 3.36
C TRP A 252 -13.95 -12.59 2.06
N SER A 253 -13.80 -13.69 1.34
CA SER A 253 -14.51 -13.97 0.10
C SER A 253 -14.95 -15.44 0.07
N PRO A 254 -16.12 -15.76 0.63
CA PRO A 254 -16.66 -17.12 0.58
C PRO A 254 -16.73 -17.63 -0.86
N GLY A 255 -16.24 -18.86 -1.09
CA GLY A 255 -16.20 -19.46 -2.41
C GLY A 255 -15.00 -19.04 -3.27
N THR A 256 -14.02 -18.33 -2.72
CA THR A 256 -12.78 -18.03 -3.44
C THR A 256 -12.00 -19.31 -3.76
N ALA A 257 -11.33 -19.34 -4.92
CA ALA A 257 -10.46 -20.44 -5.33
C ALA A 257 -9.13 -20.49 -4.55
N MET A 258 -8.80 -19.45 -3.77
CA MET A 258 -7.58 -19.45 -2.97
C MET A 258 -7.66 -20.49 -1.85
N PRO A 259 -6.71 -21.44 -1.76
CA PRO A 259 -6.71 -22.46 -0.72
C PRO A 259 -6.55 -21.86 0.69
N ALA A 260 -7.17 -22.52 1.69
CA ALA A 260 -6.93 -22.21 3.09
C ALA A 260 -5.67 -22.94 3.58
N SER A 261 -4.51 -22.28 3.49
CA SER A 261 -3.22 -22.87 3.89
C SER A 261 -3.01 -22.96 5.41
N PHE A 262 -3.86 -22.30 6.22
CA PHE A 262 -3.76 -22.28 7.68
C PHE A 262 -5.11 -22.65 8.31
N PRO A 263 -5.37 -23.95 8.55
CA PRO A 263 -6.64 -24.40 9.14
C PRO A 263 -6.95 -23.69 10.45
N ARG A 264 -8.22 -23.27 10.63
CA ARG A 264 -8.70 -22.64 11.86
C ARG A 264 -9.09 -23.67 12.91
N ARG A 265 -8.81 -23.35 14.17
CA ARG A 265 -9.27 -24.13 15.34
C ARG A 265 -10.70 -23.79 15.73
N ALA A 266 -11.42 -24.80 16.24
CA ALA A 266 -12.66 -24.59 16.96
C ALA A 266 -12.36 -23.82 18.27
N GLY A 267 -12.76 -22.55 18.35
CA GLY A 267 -12.46 -21.65 19.47
C GLY A 267 -11.67 -20.39 19.12
N GLY A 268 -11.13 -20.28 17.89
CA GLY A 268 -10.31 -19.15 17.47
C GLY A 268 -8.84 -19.52 17.26
N GLY A 269 -8.12 -18.70 16.49
CA GLY A 269 -6.74 -18.98 16.08
C GLY A 269 -6.63 -20.05 14.99
N HIS A 270 -5.40 -20.43 14.70
CA HIS A 270 -5.03 -21.42 13.69
C HIS A 270 -4.31 -22.60 14.35
N ASP A 271 -4.44 -23.80 13.77
CA ASP A 271 -3.63 -24.94 14.18
C ASP A 271 -2.15 -24.70 13.84
N LEU A 272 -1.27 -25.45 14.50
CA LEU A 272 0.15 -25.46 14.13
C LEU A 272 0.28 -25.73 12.64
N SER A 273 1.15 -24.97 12.00
CA SER A 273 1.33 -25.09 10.57
C SER A 273 1.96 -26.43 10.22
N PHE A 274 1.51 -27.04 9.12
CA PHE A 274 2.16 -28.21 8.51
C PHE A 274 3.44 -27.86 7.74
N LEU A 275 3.79 -26.56 7.67
CA LEU A 275 4.88 -26.05 6.85
C LEU A 275 6.28 -26.56 7.21
N PRO A 276 6.66 -26.89 8.45
CA PRO A 276 7.98 -27.47 8.71
C PRO A 276 8.19 -28.76 7.91
N GLY A 277 7.20 -29.66 7.92
CA GLY A 277 7.25 -30.90 7.14
C GLY A 277 7.22 -30.66 5.62
N MET A 278 6.46 -29.66 5.17
CA MET A 278 6.37 -29.36 3.75
C MET A 278 7.63 -28.67 3.21
N VAL A 279 8.15 -27.66 3.89
CA VAL A 279 9.40 -26.96 3.56
C VAL A 279 10.60 -27.91 3.73
N GLY A 280 10.53 -28.85 4.68
CA GLY A 280 11.51 -29.92 4.89
C GLY A 280 11.55 -31.00 3.81
N ALA A 281 10.57 -31.06 2.90
CA ALA A 281 10.53 -32.08 1.85
C ALA A 281 11.68 -31.90 0.84
N LEU A 282 12.20 -33.02 0.32
CA LEU A 282 13.35 -33.05 -0.60
C LEU A 282 13.19 -32.12 -1.81
N MET A 283 11.96 -31.97 -2.32
CA MET A 283 11.64 -31.12 -3.46
C MET A 283 11.77 -29.61 -3.18
N TYR A 284 11.82 -29.19 -1.91
CA TYR A 284 11.98 -27.80 -1.48
C TYR A 284 13.30 -27.57 -0.71
N ARG A 285 14.26 -28.48 -0.85
CA ARG A 285 15.53 -28.44 -0.10
C ARG A 285 16.35 -27.18 -0.36
N GLU A 286 16.27 -26.62 -1.57
CA GLU A 286 16.97 -25.37 -1.90
C GLU A 286 16.33 -24.16 -1.23
N GLU A 287 15.00 -24.07 -1.26
CA GLU A 287 14.23 -23.05 -0.56
C GLU A 287 14.50 -23.09 0.93
N ARG A 288 14.50 -24.29 1.52
CA ARG A 288 14.82 -24.48 2.94
C ARG A 288 16.24 -24.08 3.26
N ALA A 289 17.23 -24.51 2.48
CA ALA A 289 18.63 -24.14 2.70
C ALA A 289 18.83 -22.62 2.65
N ARG A 290 18.17 -21.92 1.71
CA ARG A 290 18.19 -20.46 1.63
C ARG A 290 17.53 -19.80 2.85
N ALA A 291 16.41 -20.34 3.33
CA ALA A 291 15.76 -19.84 4.53
C ALA A 291 16.63 -20.01 5.78
N LEU A 292 17.28 -21.18 5.92
CA LEU A 292 18.12 -21.53 7.06
C LEU A 292 19.31 -20.59 7.24
N LEU A 293 19.83 -19.96 6.17
CA LEU A 293 20.89 -18.95 6.27
C LEU A 293 20.53 -17.74 7.14
N ALA A 294 19.23 -17.50 7.38
CA ALA A 294 18.77 -16.43 8.24
C ALA A 294 18.53 -16.87 9.70
N PHE A 295 18.81 -18.14 10.06
CA PHE A 295 18.54 -18.72 11.38
C PHE A 295 19.79 -19.38 11.95
N ASP A 296 19.89 -19.39 13.29
CA ASP A 296 21.02 -19.99 14.00
C ASP A 296 20.95 -21.52 14.04
N SER A 297 19.77 -22.10 13.82
CA SER A 297 19.55 -23.55 13.85
C SER A 297 18.33 -23.96 13.00
N GLU A 298 18.26 -25.25 12.67
CA GLU A 298 17.09 -25.83 12.02
C GLU A 298 15.84 -25.77 12.90
N GLU A 299 16.00 -26.00 14.20
CA GLU A 299 14.93 -25.92 15.20
C GLU A 299 14.32 -24.52 15.24
N ALA A 300 15.14 -23.46 15.18
CA ALA A 300 14.65 -22.09 15.16
C ALA A 300 13.85 -21.75 13.88
N LEU A 301 14.22 -22.33 12.73
CA LEU A 301 13.46 -22.21 11.49
C LEU A 301 12.14 -22.98 11.58
N ASP A 302 12.17 -24.21 12.09
CA ASP A 302 10.98 -25.05 12.22
C ASP A 302 9.98 -24.42 13.21
N ASP A 303 10.43 -23.87 14.34
CA ASP A 303 9.62 -23.10 15.28
C ASP A 303 8.97 -21.87 14.62
N TYR A 304 9.71 -21.16 13.77
CA TYR A 304 9.14 -20.07 12.99
C TYR A 304 8.04 -20.58 12.05
N LEU A 305 8.31 -21.67 11.33
CA LEU A 305 7.40 -22.25 10.34
C LEU A 305 6.14 -22.85 10.98
N GLN A 306 6.19 -23.29 12.24
CA GLN A 306 5.04 -23.81 12.98
C GLN A 306 4.01 -22.75 13.34
N ASP A 307 4.42 -21.48 13.50
CA ASP A 307 3.56 -20.37 13.90
C ASP A 307 2.85 -19.74 12.66
N PRO A 308 1.53 -19.97 12.48
CA PRO A 308 0.80 -19.44 11.33
C PRO A 308 0.81 -17.91 11.24
N ASP A 309 0.80 -17.24 12.39
CA ASP A 309 0.74 -15.79 12.49
C ASP A 309 2.07 -15.15 12.08
N ARG A 310 3.20 -15.76 12.45
CA ARG A 310 4.56 -15.36 12.00
C ARG A 310 4.79 -15.67 10.53
N VAL A 311 4.33 -16.84 10.06
CA VAL A 311 4.45 -17.21 8.65
C VAL A 311 3.60 -16.32 7.75
N ALA A 312 2.35 -16.04 8.13
CA ALA A 312 1.49 -15.15 7.35
C ALA A 312 2.07 -13.74 7.26
N GLU A 313 2.71 -13.26 8.33
CA GLU A 313 3.42 -11.98 8.33
C GLU A 313 4.67 -12.00 7.42
N ALA A 314 5.45 -13.08 7.44
CA ALA A 314 6.58 -13.29 6.53
C ALA A 314 6.15 -13.34 5.06
N LEU A 315 5.08 -14.10 4.75
CA LEU A 315 4.48 -14.13 3.42
C LEU A 315 4.01 -12.75 3.00
N ARG A 316 3.27 -12.04 3.85
CA ARG A 316 2.83 -10.66 3.60
C ARG A 316 4.02 -9.75 3.26
N ALA A 317 5.09 -9.81 4.05
CA ALA A 317 6.30 -9.05 3.82
C ALA A 317 6.94 -9.38 2.46
N TYR A 318 7.09 -10.65 2.13
CA TYR A 318 7.63 -11.08 0.85
C TYR A 318 6.76 -10.64 -0.33
N LEU A 319 5.44 -10.83 -0.27
CA LEU A 319 4.50 -10.38 -1.30
C LEU A 319 4.57 -8.87 -1.53
N TRP A 320 4.77 -8.09 -0.47
CA TRP A 320 4.95 -6.65 -0.57
C TRP A 320 6.31 -6.26 -1.16
N SER A 321 7.34 -7.06 -0.96
CA SER A 321 8.66 -6.83 -1.59
C SER A 321 8.65 -7.08 -3.10
N LEU A 322 7.68 -7.86 -3.59
CA LEU A 322 7.49 -8.14 -5.02
C LEU A 322 6.78 -7.00 -5.75
N GLY A 323 5.98 -6.20 -5.04
CA GLY A 323 5.28 -5.05 -5.62
C GLY A 323 6.20 -3.84 -5.71
N ARG A 324 6.20 -3.17 -6.86
CA ARG A 324 6.91 -1.90 -7.07
C ARG A 324 5.93 -0.74 -6.93
#